data_AF-A0AB33KXX1-F1
#
_entry.id   AF-A0AB33KXX1-F1
#
_cell.length_a   1.000
_cell.length_b   1.000
_cell.length_c   1.000
_cell.angle_alpha   90.00
_cell.angle_beta   90.00
_cell.angle_gamma   90.00
#
_symmetry.space_group_name_H-M   'P 1'
#
loop_
_entity.id
_entity.type
_entity.pdbx_description
1 polymer ?
#
loop_
_entity_poly.entity_id
_entity_poly.type
_entity_poly.pdbx_seq_one_letter_code
_entity_poly.pdbx_strand_id
1 'polypeptide(L)'
;MSGPKVVRIVTPAERKLIKKRWLTRLKNKIEHVKAYAIKHNMFTEELQDALDETLEYYQNISEDDYRKIEREVSGQIEFLDKEKKNLVKKVVKIRTSKWESFKNLKSTHNELRFLLKNKSIDFQDFDTPSNINEIEEYREKVDYLYSLLKEASFNSQTLTNEQKAIQERLSSGDSLLSVQKWRSNRPKVISRLKKLENALKEMYISEIPQNKIHEFMNRCAELEEEAPNYDLLLDSLTIQVAEFSKNQLALREAKEKLKTAIDQLESLELNLSFIDRWTDLLNSDNLNDVKDALEKAKYLYTEVSEKIIIETRRKAIKKALQNAGYEVNDTMETAWVENGSLVVKKAKNSLYGVEFMSPKNLSRIQARVVADKNRNNERSPNLDKNHEEIWCDEFYDIKTILESQNLSIVVDKAEEAGAVKMKEIALGNDYVKRENQSKKRKNV
;
A
#
# COMPACT_ATOMS: atom_id res chain seq x y z
N MET A 1 20.77 -10.33 -39.76
CA MET A 1 22.24 -10.37 -39.67
C MET A 1 22.68 -9.56 -38.46
N SER A 2 23.02 -10.17 -37.33
CA SER A 2 23.32 -9.39 -36.12
C SER A 2 24.28 -10.07 -35.14
N GLY A 3 25.45 -9.47 -34.92
CA GLY A 3 26.46 -9.73 -33.89
C GLY A 3 25.95 -9.55 -32.44
N PRO A 4 26.63 -8.83 -31.52
CA PRO A 4 26.28 -8.81 -30.10
C PRO A 4 24.78 -8.54 -29.82
N LYS A 5 24.16 -9.40 -28.98
CA LYS A 5 22.73 -9.30 -28.64
C LYS A 5 22.52 -9.13 -27.14
N VAL A 6 21.56 -8.29 -26.76
CA VAL A 6 21.04 -8.20 -25.39
C VAL A 6 19.61 -8.71 -25.39
N VAL A 7 19.33 -9.65 -24.50
CA VAL A 7 18.10 -10.44 -24.52
C VAL A 7 17.50 -10.53 -23.13
N ARG A 8 16.19 -10.30 -23.00
CA ARG A 8 15.41 -10.59 -21.80
C ARG A 8 14.70 -11.94 -21.94
N ILE A 9 14.88 -12.80 -20.94
CA ILE A 9 14.23 -14.11 -20.86
C ILE A 9 13.15 -14.06 -19.78
N VAL A 10 11.92 -14.43 -20.14
CA VAL A 10 10.79 -14.53 -19.22
C VAL A 10 10.29 -15.97 -19.20
N THR A 11 10.33 -16.61 -18.03
CA THR A 11 9.92 -18.02 -17.85
C THR A 11 8.42 -18.13 -17.53
N PRO A 12 7.77 -19.27 -17.83
CA PRO A 12 6.40 -19.53 -17.39
C PRO A 12 6.22 -19.38 -15.87
N ALA A 13 7.20 -19.85 -15.09
CA ALA A 13 7.19 -19.71 -13.64
C ALA A 13 7.22 -18.23 -13.19
N GLU A 14 8.01 -17.38 -13.86
CA GLU A 14 8.01 -15.94 -13.62
C GLU A 14 6.64 -15.32 -13.96
N ARG A 15 6.03 -15.70 -15.10
CA ARG A 15 4.69 -15.21 -15.49
C ARG A 15 3.63 -15.60 -14.46
N LYS A 16 3.63 -16.86 -14.02
CA LYS A 16 2.73 -17.37 -12.97
C LYS A 16 2.93 -16.63 -11.65
N LEU A 17 4.18 -16.38 -11.24
CA LEU A 17 4.48 -15.62 -10.02
C LEU A 17 3.99 -14.17 -10.12
N ILE A 18 4.19 -13.51 -11.26
CA ILE A 18 3.70 -12.14 -11.49
C ILE A 18 2.17 -12.11 -11.42
N LYS A 19 1.48 -13.02 -12.11
CA LYS A 19 0.02 -13.13 -12.07
C LYS A 19 -0.48 -13.36 -10.65
N LYS A 20 0.04 -14.38 -9.95
CA LYS A 20 -0.30 -14.67 -8.54
C LYS A 20 -0.10 -13.45 -7.64
N ARG A 21 1.04 -12.76 -7.76
CA ARG A 21 1.35 -11.56 -6.97
C ARG A 21 0.27 -10.48 -7.12
N TRP A 22 -0.12 -10.18 -8.36
CA TRP A 22 -1.10 -9.15 -8.65
C TRP A 22 -2.51 -9.57 -8.24
N LEU A 23 -2.89 -10.83 -8.48
CA LEU A 23 -4.20 -11.36 -8.06
C LEU A 23 -4.35 -11.40 -6.54
N THR A 24 -3.33 -11.81 -5.78
CA THR A 24 -3.38 -11.77 -4.31
C THR A 24 -3.58 -10.35 -3.81
N ARG A 25 -2.86 -9.37 -4.37
CA ARG A 25 -3.02 -7.95 -4.01
C ARG A 25 -4.43 -7.45 -4.32
N LEU A 26 -4.96 -7.79 -5.49
CA LEU A 26 -6.30 -7.41 -5.90
C LEU A 26 -7.36 -8.02 -4.97
N LYS A 27 -7.29 -9.33 -4.72
CA LYS A 27 -8.19 -10.06 -3.82
C LYS A 27 -8.21 -9.41 -2.44
N ASN A 28 -7.04 -9.14 -1.86
CA ASN A 28 -6.96 -8.49 -0.56
C ASN A 28 -7.59 -7.10 -0.58
N LYS A 29 -7.36 -6.34 -1.66
CA LYS A 29 -7.95 -5.01 -1.79
C LYS A 29 -9.48 -5.07 -1.85
N ILE A 30 -10.02 -6.00 -2.61
CA ILE A 30 -11.45 -6.26 -2.71
C ILE A 30 -12.01 -6.63 -1.33
N GLU A 31 -11.39 -7.60 -0.64
CA GLU A 31 -11.79 -8.01 0.72
C GLU A 31 -11.78 -6.83 1.70
N HIS A 32 -10.78 -5.96 1.64
CA HIS A 32 -10.72 -4.76 2.49
C HIS A 32 -11.85 -3.77 2.18
N VAL A 33 -12.22 -3.58 0.91
CA VAL A 33 -13.34 -2.71 0.52
C VAL A 33 -14.67 -3.33 0.94
N LYS A 34 -14.87 -4.63 0.71
CA LYS A 34 -16.07 -5.38 1.14
C LYS A 34 -16.25 -5.32 2.66
N ALA A 35 -15.20 -5.66 3.42
CA ALA A 35 -15.24 -5.61 4.88
C ALA A 35 -15.55 -4.20 5.41
N TYR A 36 -15.01 -3.15 4.77
CA TYR A 36 -15.32 -1.77 5.14
C TYR A 36 -16.78 -1.40 4.84
N ALA A 37 -17.29 -1.77 3.66
CA ALA A 37 -18.67 -1.50 3.27
C ALA A 37 -19.67 -2.23 4.18
N ILE A 38 -19.43 -3.51 4.49
CA ILE A 38 -20.25 -4.32 5.40
C ILE A 38 -20.26 -3.71 6.80
N LYS A 39 -19.08 -3.37 7.35
CA LYS A 39 -18.96 -2.75 8.68
C LYS A 39 -19.78 -1.46 8.83
N HIS A 40 -20.00 -0.73 7.74
CA HIS A 40 -20.73 0.54 7.75
C HIS A 40 -22.12 0.47 7.12
N ASN A 41 -22.67 -0.72 6.87
CA ASN A 41 -23.97 -0.92 6.22
C ASN A 41 -24.08 -0.15 4.87
N MET A 42 -22.98 -0.04 4.14
CA MET A 42 -22.90 0.56 2.79
C MET A 42 -22.67 -0.49 1.71
N PHE A 43 -22.91 -1.76 2.04
CA PHE A 43 -22.75 -2.87 1.11
C PHE A 43 -24.02 -3.00 0.27
N THR A 44 -23.88 -2.84 -1.05
CA THR A 44 -24.96 -2.98 -2.03
C THR A 44 -24.71 -4.21 -2.90
N GLU A 45 -25.77 -4.83 -3.39
CA GLU A 45 -25.70 -6.00 -4.29
C GLU A 45 -24.91 -5.66 -5.57
N GLU A 46 -25.15 -4.49 -6.16
CA GLU A 46 -24.39 -3.97 -7.30
C GLU A 46 -22.87 -3.88 -7.03
N LEU A 47 -22.46 -3.53 -5.80
CA LEU A 47 -21.05 -3.46 -5.44
C LEU A 47 -20.45 -4.86 -5.28
N GLN A 48 -21.24 -5.81 -4.77
CA GLN A 48 -20.81 -7.20 -4.66
C GLN A 48 -20.54 -7.79 -6.04
N ASP A 49 -21.51 -7.71 -6.94
CA ASP A 49 -21.45 -8.27 -8.29
C ASP A 49 -20.27 -7.66 -9.06
N ALA A 50 -20.12 -6.32 -9.02
CA ALA A 50 -19.01 -5.65 -9.69
C ALA A 50 -17.63 -6.10 -9.17
N LEU A 51 -17.49 -6.35 -7.86
CA LEU A 51 -16.24 -6.81 -7.27
C LEU A 51 -15.92 -8.26 -7.62
N ASP A 52 -16.93 -9.12 -7.65
CA ASP A 52 -16.79 -10.54 -7.99
C ASP A 52 -16.52 -10.75 -9.48
N GLU A 53 -17.24 -10.04 -10.37
CA GLU A 53 -16.97 -10.01 -11.82
C GLU A 53 -15.55 -9.53 -12.11
N THR A 54 -15.10 -8.48 -11.40
CA THR A 54 -13.73 -7.96 -11.55
C THR A 54 -12.70 -9.04 -11.23
N LEU A 55 -12.88 -9.76 -10.12
CA LEU A 55 -11.94 -10.79 -9.68
C LEU A 55 -11.94 -11.98 -10.64
N GLU A 56 -13.12 -12.43 -11.09
CA GLU A 56 -13.27 -13.52 -12.05
C GLU A 56 -12.63 -13.18 -13.40
N TYR A 57 -12.84 -11.97 -13.92
CA TYR A 57 -12.22 -11.51 -15.16
C TYR A 57 -10.69 -11.64 -15.12
N TYR A 58 -10.02 -11.12 -14.07
CA TYR A 58 -8.56 -11.17 -13.99
C TYR A 58 -8.02 -12.58 -13.66
N GLN A 59 -8.80 -13.42 -12.99
CA GLN A 59 -8.44 -14.83 -12.78
C GLN A 59 -8.39 -15.62 -14.09
N ASN A 60 -9.33 -15.33 -15.00
CA ASN A 60 -9.49 -16.03 -16.28
C ASN A 60 -8.48 -15.60 -17.36
N ILE A 61 -7.75 -14.49 -17.18
CA ILE A 61 -6.70 -14.07 -18.13
C ILE A 61 -5.55 -15.09 -18.15
N SER A 62 -5.06 -15.47 -19.33
CA SER A 62 -3.91 -16.38 -19.46
C SER A 62 -2.66 -15.87 -18.75
N GLU A 63 -1.83 -16.78 -18.23
CA GLU A 63 -0.51 -16.43 -17.65
C GLU A 63 0.40 -15.75 -18.69
N ASP A 64 0.20 -16.02 -19.98
CA ASP A 64 1.01 -15.43 -21.05
C ASP A 64 0.78 -13.92 -21.23
N ASP A 65 -0.41 -13.43 -20.86
CA ASP A 65 -0.77 -12.01 -20.89
C ASP A 65 -0.39 -11.26 -19.59
N TYR A 66 0.65 -11.72 -18.88
CA TYR A 66 1.08 -11.15 -17.60
C TYR A 66 1.31 -9.63 -17.61
N ARG A 67 1.71 -9.04 -18.77
CA ARG A 67 1.89 -7.58 -18.92
C ARG A 67 0.56 -6.83 -18.88
N LYS A 68 -0.49 -7.43 -19.46
CA LYS A 68 -1.85 -6.88 -19.41
C LYS A 68 -2.34 -6.88 -17.96
N ILE A 69 -2.12 -7.99 -17.24
CA ILE A 69 -2.44 -8.11 -15.81
C ILE A 69 -1.70 -7.05 -14.99
N GLU A 70 -0.39 -6.90 -15.18
CA GLU A 70 0.41 -5.92 -14.43
C GLU A 70 -0.10 -4.48 -14.60
N ARG A 71 -0.51 -4.09 -15.81
CA ARG A 71 -1.01 -2.75 -16.10
C ARG A 71 -2.46 -2.53 -15.64
N GLU A 72 -3.34 -3.49 -15.92
CA GLU A 72 -4.77 -3.35 -15.65
C GLU A 72 -5.08 -3.56 -14.17
N VAL A 73 -4.47 -4.55 -13.52
CA VAL A 73 -4.68 -4.79 -12.08
C VAL A 73 -4.11 -3.65 -11.24
N SER A 74 -2.98 -3.04 -11.62
CA SER A 74 -2.50 -1.85 -10.90
C SER A 74 -3.50 -0.69 -10.99
N GLY A 75 -4.06 -0.45 -12.18
CA GLY A 75 -5.12 0.55 -12.37
C GLY A 75 -6.39 0.23 -11.57
N GLN A 76 -6.77 -1.05 -11.51
CA GLN A 76 -7.93 -1.48 -10.73
C GLN A 76 -7.72 -1.32 -9.22
N ILE A 77 -6.51 -1.61 -8.71
CA ILE A 77 -6.18 -1.37 -7.30
C ILE A 77 -6.30 0.13 -6.97
N GLU A 78 -5.80 1.00 -7.85
CA GLU A 78 -5.94 2.46 -7.69
C GLU A 78 -7.40 2.92 -7.73
N PHE A 79 -8.22 2.31 -8.59
CA PHE A 79 -9.67 2.56 -8.63
C PHE A 79 -10.34 2.15 -7.31
N LEU A 80 -10.06 0.93 -6.81
CA LEU A 80 -10.58 0.46 -5.51
C LEU A 80 -10.10 1.33 -4.34
N ASP A 81 -8.90 1.89 -4.41
CA ASP A 81 -8.42 2.88 -3.44
C ASP A 81 -9.24 4.17 -3.45
N LYS A 82 -9.64 4.65 -4.63
CA LYS A 82 -10.53 5.80 -4.77
C LYS A 82 -11.92 5.49 -4.25
N GLU A 83 -12.45 4.31 -4.56
CA GLU A 83 -13.75 3.85 -4.04
C GLU A 83 -13.75 3.73 -2.52
N LYS A 84 -12.73 3.10 -1.92
CA LYS A 84 -12.55 3.08 -0.45
C LYS A 84 -12.56 4.51 0.13
N LYS A 85 -11.84 5.45 -0.50
CA LYS A 85 -11.82 6.86 -0.06
C LYS A 85 -13.19 7.52 -0.18
N ASN A 86 -13.98 7.21 -1.20
CA ASN A 86 -15.34 7.73 -1.36
C ASN A 86 -16.28 7.19 -0.27
N LEU A 87 -16.21 5.90 0.03
CA LEU A 87 -16.93 5.29 1.15
C LEU A 87 -16.53 5.94 2.48
N VAL A 88 -15.22 6.08 2.73
CA VAL A 88 -14.71 6.78 3.93
C VAL A 88 -15.27 8.19 4.02
N LYS A 89 -15.30 8.98 2.94
CA LYS A 89 -15.90 10.33 2.94
C LYS A 89 -17.38 10.32 3.34
N LYS A 90 -18.16 9.37 2.83
CA LYS A 90 -19.58 9.21 3.19
C LYS A 90 -19.72 8.91 4.68
N VAL A 91 -18.94 7.96 5.19
CA VAL A 91 -18.93 7.58 6.62
C VAL A 91 -18.49 8.75 7.51
N VAL A 92 -17.43 9.47 7.13
CA VAL A 92 -16.92 10.66 7.82
C VAL A 92 -18.02 11.73 7.91
N LYS A 93 -18.79 11.95 6.83
CA LYS A 93 -19.91 12.91 6.82
C LYS A 93 -20.99 12.51 7.82
N ILE A 94 -21.40 11.24 7.81
CA ILE A 94 -22.40 10.71 8.75
C ILE A 94 -21.91 10.88 10.19
N ARG A 95 -20.69 10.43 10.50
CA ARG A 95 -20.13 10.55 11.86
C ARG A 95 -19.95 11.99 12.30
N THR A 96 -19.52 12.87 11.40
CA THR A 96 -19.41 14.30 11.68
C THR A 96 -20.76 14.88 12.08
N SER A 97 -21.83 14.56 11.35
CA SER A 97 -23.18 15.02 11.68
C SER A 97 -23.70 14.45 13.01
N LYS A 98 -23.39 13.18 13.32
CA LYS A 98 -23.72 12.56 14.61
C LYS A 98 -22.98 13.25 15.77
N TRP A 99 -21.69 13.51 15.61
CA TRP A 99 -20.87 14.21 16.61
C TRP A 99 -21.38 15.63 16.86
N GLU A 100 -21.69 16.38 15.79
CA GLU A 100 -22.22 17.74 15.91
C GLU A 100 -23.61 17.75 16.57
N SER A 101 -24.46 16.79 16.25
CA SER A 101 -25.76 16.61 16.91
C SER A 101 -25.58 16.29 18.39
N PHE A 102 -24.65 15.40 18.74
CA PHE A 102 -24.36 15.05 20.13
C PHE A 102 -23.86 16.26 20.92
N LYS A 103 -22.93 17.03 20.34
CA LYS A 103 -22.40 18.24 20.95
C LYS A 103 -23.51 19.28 21.18
N ASN A 104 -24.36 19.51 20.18
CA ASN A 104 -25.46 20.45 20.29
C ASN A 104 -26.45 20.01 21.39
N LEU A 105 -26.83 18.72 21.42
CA LEU A 105 -27.70 18.17 22.46
C LEU A 105 -27.09 18.28 23.85
N LYS A 106 -25.77 18.07 24.00
CA LYS A 106 -25.07 18.28 25.27
C LYS A 106 -25.12 19.73 25.74
N SER A 107 -24.91 20.70 24.83
CA SER A 107 -25.06 22.13 25.15
C SER A 107 -26.48 22.45 25.58
N THR A 108 -27.48 22.00 24.80
CA THR A 108 -28.90 22.23 25.09
C THR A 108 -29.31 21.60 26.42
N HIS A 109 -28.86 20.38 26.73
CA HIS A 109 -29.10 19.73 28.01
C HIS A 109 -28.56 20.56 29.18
N ASN A 110 -27.30 21.01 29.11
CA ASN A 110 -26.70 21.82 30.17
C ASN A 110 -27.43 23.15 30.38
N GLU A 111 -27.83 23.81 29.29
CA GLU A 111 -28.60 25.06 29.32
C GLU A 111 -30.00 24.84 29.93
N LEU A 112 -30.72 23.80 29.50
CA LEU A 112 -32.04 23.45 30.05
C LEU A 112 -31.96 23.10 31.53
N ARG A 113 -30.96 22.32 31.93
CA ARG A 113 -30.70 21.95 33.33
C ARG A 113 -30.45 23.19 34.19
N PHE A 114 -29.65 24.14 33.70
CA PHE A 114 -29.41 25.41 34.37
C PHE A 114 -30.70 26.24 34.50
N LEU A 115 -31.49 26.35 33.43
CA LEU A 115 -32.74 27.13 33.42
C LEU A 115 -33.82 26.52 34.33
N LEU A 116 -33.98 25.19 34.32
CA LEU A 116 -34.93 24.48 35.17
C LEU A 116 -34.57 24.63 36.65
N LYS A 117 -33.28 24.49 37.00
CA LYS A 117 -32.77 24.74 38.37
C LYS A 117 -33.03 26.18 38.82
N ASN A 118 -32.74 27.17 37.96
CA ASN A 118 -32.97 28.58 38.29
C ASN A 118 -34.46 28.93 38.46
N LYS A 119 -35.35 28.24 37.74
CA LYS A 119 -36.81 28.39 37.89
C LYS A 119 -37.39 27.52 39.00
N SER A 120 -36.57 26.74 39.71
CA SER A 120 -37.00 25.80 40.75
C SER A 120 -38.08 24.82 40.28
N ILE A 121 -38.01 24.40 39.02
CA ILE A 121 -38.89 23.37 38.45
C ILE A 121 -38.27 22.01 38.77
N ASP A 122 -39.05 21.08 39.32
CA ASP A 122 -38.60 19.72 39.61
C ASP A 122 -38.48 18.92 38.31
N PHE A 123 -37.36 18.21 38.13
CA PHE A 123 -37.11 17.35 36.98
C PHE A 123 -36.18 16.20 37.35
N GLN A 124 -36.34 15.07 36.67
CA GLN A 124 -35.42 13.94 36.82
C GLN A 124 -34.09 14.27 36.13
N ASP A 125 -33.04 14.39 36.93
CA ASP A 125 -31.68 14.61 36.43
C ASP A 125 -31.14 13.32 35.79
N PHE A 126 -30.40 13.46 34.70
CA PHE A 126 -29.76 12.32 34.03
C PHE A 126 -28.41 12.74 33.44
N ASP A 127 -27.48 11.79 33.37
CA ASP A 127 -26.15 12.04 32.85
C ASP A 127 -26.10 11.99 31.32
N THR A 128 -25.10 12.65 30.74
CA THR A 128 -24.81 12.52 29.31
C THR A 128 -24.40 11.08 28.98
N PRO A 129 -24.93 10.46 27.91
CA PRO A 129 -24.64 9.07 27.60
C PRO A 129 -23.16 8.88 27.29
N SER A 130 -22.61 7.76 27.74
CA SER A 130 -21.22 7.38 27.46
C SER A 130 -21.00 6.97 26.01
N ASN A 131 -22.06 6.53 25.30
CA ASN A 131 -22.01 6.07 23.93
C ASN A 131 -22.74 7.05 22.99
N ILE A 132 -21.99 7.62 22.04
CA ILE A 132 -22.51 8.57 21.04
C ILE A 132 -23.56 7.92 20.11
N ASN A 133 -23.62 6.59 20.04
CA ASN A 133 -24.62 5.89 19.24
C ASN A 133 -26.02 5.85 19.91
N GLU A 134 -26.15 6.25 21.18
CA GLU A 134 -27.44 6.35 21.90
C GLU A 134 -28.03 7.76 21.81
N ILE A 135 -27.71 8.47 20.72
CA ILE A 135 -28.07 9.88 20.55
C ILE A 135 -29.59 10.08 20.43
N GLU A 136 -30.31 9.10 19.87
CA GLU A 136 -31.76 9.12 19.73
C GLU A 136 -32.46 9.07 21.10
N GLU A 137 -32.09 8.12 21.97
CA GLU A 137 -32.64 8.04 23.34
C GLU A 137 -32.27 9.29 24.17
N TYR A 138 -31.05 9.79 24.00
CA TYR A 138 -30.63 11.03 24.65
C TYR A 138 -31.42 12.24 24.17
N ARG A 139 -31.74 12.31 22.88
CA ARG A 139 -32.59 13.37 22.32
C ARG A 139 -33.98 13.35 22.94
N GLU A 140 -34.60 12.18 23.08
CA GLU A 140 -35.94 12.06 23.69
C GLU A 140 -35.95 12.59 25.13
N LYS A 141 -34.92 12.28 25.92
CA LYS A 141 -34.78 12.79 27.29
C LYS A 141 -34.58 14.31 27.34
N VAL A 142 -33.82 14.88 26.40
CA VAL A 142 -33.62 16.34 26.30
C VAL A 142 -34.91 17.05 25.85
N ASP A 143 -35.65 16.45 24.90
CA ASP A 143 -36.94 16.98 24.44
C ASP A 143 -37.98 17.00 25.57
N TYR A 144 -37.95 16.03 26.49
CA TYR A 144 -38.76 16.04 27.71
C TYR A 144 -38.43 17.22 28.65
N LEU A 145 -37.14 17.53 28.87
CA LEU A 145 -36.76 18.72 29.64
C LEU A 145 -37.24 20.01 28.98
N TYR A 146 -37.20 20.05 27.64
CA TYR A 146 -37.72 21.18 26.88
C TYR A 146 -39.24 21.32 27.01
N SER A 147 -40.01 20.21 26.96
CA SER A 147 -41.47 20.25 27.14
C SER A 147 -41.85 20.69 28.55
N LEU A 148 -41.14 20.24 29.59
CA LEU A 148 -41.35 20.70 30.97
C LEU A 148 -41.13 22.21 31.12
N LEU A 149 -40.02 22.72 30.58
CA LEU A 149 -39.72 24.15 30.60
C LEU A 149 -40.80 24.95 29.84
N LYS A 150 -41.26 24.42 28.71
CA LYS A 150 -42.35 24.99 27.92
C LYS A 150 -43.63 25.06 28.75
N GLU A 151 -44.11 23.96 29.32
CA GLU A 151 -45.33 23.93 30.15
C GLU A 151 -45.26 24.90 31.33
N ALA A 152 -44.14 24.93 32.05
CA ALA A 152 -43.93 25.85 33.17
C ALA A 152 -43.90 27.32 32.75
N SER A 153 -43.39 27.63 31.56
CA SER A 153 -43.39 29.00 31.03
C SER A 153 -44.77 29.44 30.53
N PHE A 154 -45.52 28.56 29.87
CA PHE A 154 -46.87 28.87 29.39
C PHE A 154 -47.86 29.10 30.53
N ASN A 155 -47.69 28.44 31.67
CA ASN A 155 -48.52 28.67 32.86
C ASN A 155 -48.28 30.03 33.54
N SER A 156 -47.28 30.82 33.11
CA SER A 156 -46.84 32.04 33.81
C SER A 156 -47.03 33.36 33.05
N GLN A 157 -47.54 33.39 31.82
CA GLN A 157 -47.53 34.65 31.03
C GLN A 157 -48.82 34.97 30.28
N THR A 158 -49.59 35.91 30.83
CA THR A 158 -50.04 37.06 30.02
C THR A 158 -48.81 37.93 29.72
N LEU A 159 -48.36 37.96 28.47
CA LEU A 159 -47.27 38.84 28.01
C LEU A 159 -47.53 40.29 28.44
N THR A 160 -46.55 40.94 29.05
CA THR A 160 -46.63 42.37 29.33
C THR A 160 -46.61 43.17 28.03
N ASN A 161 -47.22 44.36 28.04
CA ASN A 161 -47.32 45.19 26.83
C ASN A 161 -45.95 45.56 26.22
N GLU A 162 -44.92 45.70 27.06
CA GLU A 162 -43.54 45.94 26.63
C GLU A 162 -42.95 44.73 25.90
N GLN A 163 -43.24 43.51 26.36
CA GLN A 163 -42.79 42.28 25.72
C GLN A 163 -43.49 42.05 24.37
N LYS A 164 -44.79 42.40 24.26
CA LYS A 164 -45.50 42.40 22.97
C LYS A 164 -44.90 43.40 21.98
N ALA A 165 -44.58 44.61 22.44
CA ALA A 165 -43.94 45.63 21.60
C ALA A 165 -42.53 45.22 21.14
N ILE A 166 -41.75 44.56 22.00
CA ILE A 166 -40.43 44.03 21.62
C ILE A 166 -40.57 42.86 20.64
N GLN A 167 -41.53 41.96 20.85
CA GLN A 167 -41.82 40.87 19.93
C GLN A 167 -42.21 41.40 18.54
N GLU A 168 -43.11 42.40 18.48
CA GLU A 168 -43.50 43.07 17.24
C GLU A 168 -42.30 43.72 16.54
N ARG A 169 -41.43 44.43 17.28
CA ARG A 169 -40.20 45.03 16.72
C ARG A 169 -39.23 43.99 16.18
N LEU A 170 -39.07 42.84 16.86
CA LEU A 170 -38.21 41.75 16.42
C LEU A 170 -38.80 40.98 15.22
N SER A 171 -40.13 40.79 15.18
CA SER A 171 -40.82 40.16 14.03
C SER A 171 -40.87 41.07 12.80
N SER A 172 -40.82 42.39 12.99
CA SER A 172 -40.81 43.39 11.91
C SER A 172 -39.46 43.51 11.19
N GLY A 173 -38.43 42.78 11.65
CA GLY A 173 -37.15 42.68 10.93
C GLY A 173 -36.18 43.85 11.15
N ASP A 174 -36.41 44.73 12.13
CA ASP A 174 -35.47 45.81 12.50
C ASP A 174 -34.25 45.24 13.22
N SER A 175 -33.33 44.62 12.45
CA SER A 175 -32.08 44.11 13.00
C SER A 175 -31.04 45.25 13.09
N LEU A 176 -30.87 45.80 14.29
CA LEU A 176 -29.60 46.43 14.67
C LEU A 176 -28.51 45.36 14.56
N LEU A 177 -27.62 45.50 13.55
CA LEU A 177 -26.53 44.58 13.19
C LEU A 177 -27.01 43.16 12.82
N SER A 178 -26.84 42.76 11.55
CA SER A 178 -27.05 41.36 11.20
C SER A 178 -26.10 40.50 12.04
N VAL A 179 -26.66 39.53 12.78
CA VAL A 179 -25.92 38.60 13.63
C VAL A 179 -24.77 37.93 12.84
N GLN A 180 -24.94 37.77 11.53
CA GLN A 180 -23.91 37.32 10.58
C GLN A 180 -22.74 38.30 10.41
N LYS A 181 -22.97 39.62 10.28
CA LYS A 181 -21.90 40.62 10.21
C LYS A 181 -21.12 40.71 11.53
N TRP A 182 -21.82 40.62 12.66
CA TRP A 182 -21.17 40.63 13.98
C TRP A 182 -20.35 39.36 14.24
N ARG A 183 -20.87 38.17 13.87
CA ARG A 183 -20.12 36.90 13.97
C ARG A 183 -18.84 36.91 13.12
N SER A 184 -18.87 37.54 11.95
CA SER A 184 -17.73 37.61 11.03
C SER A 184 -16.57 38.48 11.53
N ASN A 185 -16.84 39.45 12.41
CA ASN A 185 -15.83 40.39 12.93
C ASN A 185 -15.15 39.94 14.24
N ARG A 186 -15.50 38.78 14.79
CA ARG A 186 -14.79 38.23 15.96
C ARG A 186 -13.45 37.61 15.53
N PRO A 187 -12.32 37.97 16.17
CA PRO A 187 -11.05 37.30 15.90
C PRO A 187 -11.21 35.80 16.18
N LYS A 188 -10.89 34.96 15.19
CA LYS A 188 -10.95 33.49 15.27
C LYS A 188 -9.76 32.95 16.07
N VAL A 189 -9.64 33.33 17.34
CA VAL A 189 -8.78 32.59 18.27
C VAL A 189 -9.58 31.34 18.65
N ILE A 190 -9.21 30.21 18.05
CA ILE A 190 -9.76 28.90 18.43
C ILE A 190 -9.31 28.66 19.87
N SER A 191 -10.27 28.58 20.80
CA SER A 191 -9.97 28.27 22.20
C SER A 191 -9.27 26.90 22.29
N ARG A 192 -8.38 26.72 23.26
CA ARG A 192 -7.66 25.44 23.47
C ARG A 192 -8.63 24.27 23.65
N LEU A 193 -9.71 24.49 24.38
CA LEU A 193 -10.83 23.55 24.51
C LEU A 193 -11.38 23.12 23.14
N LYS A 194 -11.62 24.09 22.23
CA LYS A 194 -12.10 23.78 20.88
C LYS A 194 -11.08 22.98 20.05
N LYS A 195 -9.76 23.11 20.31
CA LYS A 195 -8.74 22.25 19.69
C LYS A 195 -8.85 20.81 20.19
N LEU A 196 -8.98 20.62 21.50
CA LEU A 196 -9.18 19.31 22.11
C LEU A 196 -10.47 18.64 21.58
N GLU A 197 -11.57 19.39 21.52
CA GLU A 197 -12.84 18.90 20.95
C GLU A 197 -12.70 18.46 19.49
N ASN A 198 -11.95 19.21 18.69
CA ASN A 198 -11.67 18.82 17.31
C ASN A 198 -10.83 17.53 17.26
N ALA A 199 -9.85 17.38 18.15
CA ALA A 199 -9.04 16.17 18.25
C ALA A 199 -9.87 14.94 18.67
N LEU A 200 -10.82 15.10 19.61
CA LEU A 200 -11.78 14.05 19.98
C LEU A 200 -12.74 13.72 18.83
N LYS A 201 -13.20 14.73 18.08
CA LYS A 201 -13.98 14.53 16.86
C LYS A 201 -13.19 13.71 15.84
N GLU A 202 -11.91 14.01 15.65
CA GLU A 202 -11.02 13.23 14.77
C GLU A 202 -10.84 11.78 15.25
N MET A 203 -10.72 11.53 16.55
CA MET A 203 -10.70 10.16 17.09
C MET A 203 -11.98 9.38 16.76
N TYR A 204 -13.13 10.02 16.94
CA TYR A 204 -14.44 9.43 16.64
C TYR A 204 -14.60 9.13 15.14
N ILE A 205 -14.21 10.09 14.30
CA ILE A 205 -14.19 9.92 12.84
C ILE A 205 -13.26 8.76 12.44
N SER A 206 -12.10 8.67 13.09
CA SER A 206 -11.07 7.65 12.85
C SER A 206 -11.41 6.28 13.45
N GLU A 207 -12.63 6.05 13.94
CA GLU A 207 -13.10 4.74 14.43
C GLU A 207 -12.31 4.20 15.61
N ILE A 208 -11.76 5.08 16.44
CA ILE A 208 -11.11 4.65 17.66
C ILE A 208 -12.18 4.10 18.62
N PRO A 209 -11.88 3.03 19.40
CA PRO A 209 -12.81 2.49 20.38
C PRO A 209 -13.41 3.59 21.28
N GLN A 210 -14.74 3.56 21.44
CA GLN A 210 -15.47 4.60 22.16
C GLN A 210 -15.09 4.71 23.64
N ASN A 211 -14.69 3.60 24.27
CA ASN A 211 -14.19 3.59 25.64
C ASN A 211 -12.99 4.53 25.83
N LYS A 212 -12.07 4.60 24.85
CA LYS A 212 -10.91 5.50 24.90
C LYS A 212 -11.30 6.95 24.65
N ILE A 213 -12.25 7.20 23.75
CA ILE A 213 -12.78 8.56 23.55
C ILE A 213 -13.44 9.05 24.84
N HIS A 214 -14.22 8.19 25.51
CA HIS A 214 -14.85 8.47 26.79
C HIS A 214 -13.85 8.73 27.91
N GLU A 215 -12.78 7.94 28.01
CA GLU A 215 -11.69 8.18 28.96
C GLU A 215 -11.12 9.61 28.83
N PHE A 216 -10.88 10.07 27.60
CA PHE A 216 -10.43 11.45 27.37
C PHE A 216 -11.50 12.51 27.61
N MET A 217 -12.78 12.21 27.34
CA MET A 217 -13.89 13.11 27.66
C MET A 217 -14.05 13.30 29.18
N ASN A 218 -13.93 12.23 29.96
CA ASN A 218 -14.00 12.29 31.42
C ASN A 218 -12.84 13.10 31.99
N ARG A 219 -11.61 12.83 31.53
CA ARG A 219 -10.43 13.62 31.91
C ARG A 219 -10.57 15.09 31.56
N CYS A 220 -11.30 15.44 30.49
CA CYS A 220 -11.60 16.83 30.15
C CYS A 220 -12.65 17.45 31.08
N ALA A 221 -13.65 16.67 31.52
CA ALA A 221 -14.70 17.13 32.42
C ALA A 221 -14.20 17.33 33.86
N GLU A 222 -13.16 16.61 34.27
CA GLU A 222 -12.49 16.75 35.57
C GLU A 222 -11.59 17.99 35.66
N LEU A 223 -11.32 18.68 34.55
CA LEU A 223 -10.51 19.90 34.56
C LEU A 223 -11.32 21.10 35.04
N GLU A 224 -10.83 21.76 36.08
CA GLU A 224 -11.41 23.01 36.58
C GLU A 224 -10.93 24.20 35.75
N GLU A 225 -11.86 24.99 35.20
CA GLU A 225 -11.53 26.17 34.38
C GLU A 225 -10.76 27.25 35.16
N GLU A 226 -10.91 27.28 36.49
CA GLU A 226 -10.27 28.25 37.39
C GLU A 226 -8.83 27.84 37.79
N ALA A 227 -8.38 26.63 37.42
CA ALA A 227 -7.06 26.15 37.79
C ALA A 227 -5.94 26.89 37.04
N PRO A 228 -4.82 27.25 37.72
CA PRO A 228 -3.74 28.03 37.11
C PRO A 228 -3.01 27.31 35.97
N ASN A 229 -3.15 25.99 35.87
CA ASN A 229 -2.54 25.14 34.86
C ASN A 229 -3.52 24.62 33.80
N TYR A 230 -4.78 25.08 33.80
CA TYR A 230 -5.84 24.59 32.92
C TYR A 230 -5.45 24.55 31.45
N ASP A 231 -4.91 25.66 30.92
CA ASP A 231 -4.46 25.77 29.53
C ASP A 231 -3.35 24.78 29.15
N LEU A 232 -2.40 24.54 30.06
CA LEU A 232 -1.29 23.61 29.84
C LEU A 232 -1.75 22.14 29.91
N LEU A 233 -2.69 21.84 30.81
CA LEU A 233 -3.33 20.52 30.88
C LEU A 233 -4.14 20.23 29.61
N LEU A 234 -4.87 21.21 29.07
CA LEU A 234 -5.58 21.08 27.80
C LEU A 234 -4.64 20.82 26.62
N ASP A 235 -3.52 21.55 26.55
CA ASP A 235 -2.53 21.37 25.49
C ASP A 235 -1.87 19.97 25.59
N SER A 236 -1.54 19.51 26.81
CA SER A 236 -1.01 18.16 27.06
C SER A 236 -2.02 17.06 26.68
N LEU A 237 -3.29 17.22 27.05
CA LEU A 237 -4.35 16.27 26.71
C LEU A 237 -4.59 16.21 25.19
N THR A 238 -4.52 17.36 24.52
CA THR A 238 -4.63 17.45 23.06
C THR A 238 -3.50 16.68 22.36
N ILE A 239 -2.27 16.77 22.88
CA ILE A 239 -1.12 16.01 22.35
C ILE A 239 -1.34 14.51 22.55
N GLN A 240 -1.76 14.07 23.74
CA GLN A 240 -2.02 12.65 24.03
C GLN A 240 -3.09 12.06 23.10
N VAL A 241 -4.18 12.80 22.89
CA VAL A 241 -5.26 12.41 21.95
C VAL A 241 -4.73 12.27 20.53
N ALA A 242 -3.97 13.26 20.05
CA ALA A 242 -3.44 13.27 18.69
C ALA A 242 -2.41 12.13 18.47
N GLU A 243 -1.53 11.90 19.44
CA GLU A 243 -0.53 10.84 19.39
C GLU A 243 -1.18 9.45 19.40
N PHE A 244 -2.15 9.22 20.28
CA PHE A 244 -2.89 7.96 20.33
C PHE A 244 -3.62 7.68 19.01
N SER A 245 -4.30 8.69 18.46
CA SER A 245 -4.99 8.58 17.16
C SER A 245 -4.03 8.23 16.03
N LYS A 246 -2.90 8.94 15.96
CA LYS A 246 -1.86 8.68 14.97
C LYS A 246 -1.28 7.26 15.07
N ASN A 247 -0.99 6.80 16.28
CA ASN A 247 -0.45 5.45 16.52
C ASN A 247 -1.46 4.36 16.13
N GLN A 248 -2.74 4.54 16.43
CA GLN A 248 -3.80 3.60 16.05
C GLN A 248 -4.01 3.54 14.53
N LEU A 249 -4.00 4.68 13.85
CA LEU A 249 -4.07 4.71 12.38
C LEU A 249 -2.86 4.00 11.75
N ALA A 250 -1.65 4.30 12.23
CA ALA A 250 -0.42 3.66 11.76
C ALA A 250 -0.45 2.14 11.99
N LEU A 251 -0.99 1.69 13.13
CA LEU A 251 -1.13 0.27 13.46
C LEU A 251 -2.08 -0.44 12.49
N ARG A 252 -3.25 0.16 12.21
CA ARG A 252 -4.20 -0.42 11.24
C ARG A 252 -3.60 -0.53 9.86
N GLU A 253 -2.96 0.52 9.37
CA GLU A 253 -2.29 0.49 8.07
C GLU A 253 -1.18 -0.56 8.02
N ALA A 254 -0.40 -0.69 9.10
CA ALA A 254 0.66 -1.67 9.19
C ALA A 254 0.10 -3.11 9.17
N LYS A 255 -1.01 -3.36 9.89
CA LYS A 255 -1.72 -4.65 9.89
C LYS A 255 -2.30 -5.00 8.51
N GLU A 256 -2.94 -4.04 7.82
CA GLU A 256 -3.45 -4.26 6.45
C GLU A 256 -2.31 -4.65 5.49
N LYS A 257 -1.17 -3.93 5.58
CA LYS A 257 0.02 -4.22 4.76
C LYS A 257 0.67 -5.56 5.13
N LEU A 258 0.71 -5.92 6.42
CA LEU A 258 1.27 -7.18 6.90
C LEU A 258 0.43 -8.36 6.43
N LYS A 259 -0.90 -8.30 6.56
CA LYS A 259 -1.81 -9.30 6.01
C LYS A 259 -1.55 -9.53 4.52
N THR A 260 -1.44 -8.44 3.75
CA THR A 260 -1.11 -8.55 2.32
C THR A 260 0.23 -9.23 2.06
N ALA A 261 1.26 -8.94 2.86
CA ALA A 261 2.55 -9.59 2.71
C ALA A 261 2.51 -11.09 3.08
N ILE A 262 1.73 -11.48 4.09
CA ILE A 262 1.51 -12.87 4.49
C ILE A 262 0.81 -13.64 3.36
N ASP A 263 -0.31 -13.13 2.84
CA ASP A 263 -1.06 -13.80 1.76
C ASP A 263 -0.19 -13.97 0.49
N GLN A 264 0.72 -13.01 0.25
CA GLN A 264 1.69 -13.12 -0.84
C GLN A 264 2.73 -14.22 -0.61
N LEU A 265 3.20 -14.42 0.62
CA LEU A 265 4.10 -15.52 0.97
C LEU A 265 3.39 -16.87 0.87
N GLU A 266 2.14 -16.98 1.35
CA GLU A 266 1.32 -18.19 1.22
C GLU A 266 1.11 -18.58 -0.25
N SER A 267 0.98 -17.59 -1.15
CA SER A 267 0.84 -17.84 -2.59
C SER A 267 2.06 -18.52 -3.25
N LEU A 268 3.22 -18.49 -2.59
CA LEU A 268 4.44 -19.17 -3.00
C LEU A 268 4.41 -20.67 -2.67
N GLU A 269 3.41 -21.16 -1.93
CA GLU A 269 3.22 -22.58 -1.57
C GLU A 269 4.40 -23.18 -0.79
N LEU A 270 5.08 -22.36 0.02
CA LEU A 270 6.18 -22.78 0.88
C LEU A 270 5.70 -22.90 2.33
N ASN A 271 6.00 -24.04 2.97
CA ASN A 271 5.74 -24.23 4.40
C ASN A 271 6.75 -23.43 5.23
N LEU A 272 6.38 -22.21 5.59
CA LEU A 272 7.21 -21.29 6.37
C LEU A 272 6.65 -21.20 7.80
N SER A 273 7.37 -21.77 8.77
CA SER A 273 6.93 -21.88 10.18
C SER A 273 6.73 -20.54 10.92
N PHE A 274 7.15 -19.43 10.32
CA PHE A 274 7.00 -18.08 10.87
C PHE A 274 5.73 -17.37 10.39
N ILE A 275 4.99 -17.93 9.41
CA ILE A 275 3.71 -17.37 8.95
C ILE A 275 2.71 -17.33 10.10
N ASP A 276 2.56 -18.43 10.84
CA ASP A 276 1.63 -18.53 11.99
C ASP A 276 1.91 -17.45 13.05
N ARG A 277 3.20 -17.23 13.34
CA ARG A 277 3.63 -16.18 14.28
C ARG A 277 3.27 -14.78 13.78
N TRP A 278 3.35 -14.52 12.48
CA TRP A 278 2.98 -13.23 11.89
C TRP A 278 1.47 -13.05 11.79
N THR A 279 0.71 -14.13 11.60
CA THR A 279 -0.76 -14.07 11.68
C THR A 279 -1.22 -13.73 13.09
N ASP A 280 -0.57 -14.25 14.13
CA ASP A 280 -0.88 -13.88 15.52
C ASP A 280 -0.61 -12.39 15.81
N LEU A 281 0.45 -11.83 15.22
CA LEU A 281 0.77 -10.40 15.35
C LEU A 281 -0.29 -9.47 14.76
N LEU A 282 -1.16 -9.94 13.86
CA LEU A 282 -2.29 -9.14 13.36
C LEU A 282 -3.29 -8.78 14.47
N ASN A 283 -3.34 -9.57 15.55
CA ASN A 283 -4.18 -9.31 16.71
C ASN A 283 -3.46 -8.44 17.78
N SER A 284 -2.15 -8.24 17.68
CA SER A 284 -1.37 -7.46 18.65
C SER A 284 -1.58 -5.95 18.55
N ASP A 285 -1.45 -5.22 19.66
CA ASP A 285 -1.52 -3.75 19.68
C ASP A 285 -0.15 -3.06 19.58
N ASN A 286 0.93 -3.83 19.40
CA ASN A 286 2.29 -3.29 19.32
C ASN A 286 2.67 -2.89 17.88
N LEU A 287 2.71 -1.59 17.62
CA LEU A 287 3.08 -1.02 16.31
C LEU A 287 4.47 -1.43 15.84
N ASN A 288 5.45 -1.52 16.75
CA ASN A 288 6.83 -1.79 16.37
C ASN A 288 7.00 -3.24 15.92
N ASP A 289 6.37 -4.18 16.62
CA ASP A 289 6.42 -5.61 16.27
C ASP A 289 5.74 -5.86 14.91
N VAL A 290 4.60 -5.21 14.65
CA VAL A 290 3.90 -5.31 13.36
C VAL A 290 4.73 -4.72 12.22
N LYS A 291 5.45 -3.61 12.46
CA LYS A 291 6.34 -3.00 11.45
C LYS A 291 7.55 -3.86 11.15
N ASP A 292 8.20 -4.40 12.18
CA ASP A 292 9.34 -5.31 12.01
C ASP A 292 8.93 -6.58 11.25
N ALA A 293 7.79 -7.18 11.60
CA ALA A 293 7.21 -8.31 10.87
C ALA A 293 6.91 -7.95 9.41
N LEU A 294 6.36 -6.75 9.14
CA LEU A 294 6.07 -6.29 7.79
C LEU A 294 7.34 -6.15 6.93
N GLU A 295 8.40 -5.56 7.49
CA GLU A 295 9.68 -5.42 6.78
C GLU A 295 10.29 -6.78 6.46
N LYS A 296 10.29 -7.70 7.44
CA LYS A 296 10.77 -9.07 7.25
C LYS A 296 9.94 -9.84 6.23
N ALA A 297 8.61 -9.75 6.28
CA ALA A 297 7.72 -10.42 5.32
C ALA A 297 7.95 -9.94 3.89
N LYS A 298 8.08 -8.62 3.69
CA LYS A 298 8.40 -8.05 2.37
C LYS A 298 9.76 -8.51 1.86
N TYR A 299 10.78 -8.44 2.71
CA TYR A 299 12.13 -8.86 2.35
C TYR A 299 12.19 -10.34 1.97
N LEU A 300 11.57 -11.22 2.77
CA LEU A 300 11.51 -12.65 2.47
C LEU A 300 10.76 -12.91 1.17
N TYR A 301 9.64 -12.24 0.92
CA TYR A 301 8.91 -12.41 -0.33
C TYR A 301 9.77 -12.04 -1.54
N THR A 302 10.48 -10.91 -1.49
CA THR A 302 11.38 -10.49 -2.56
C THR A 302 12.52 -11.49 -2.78
N GLU A 303 13.20 -11.90 -1.71
CA GLU A 303 14.33 -12.83 -1.79
C GLU A 303 13.92 -14.20 -2.33
N VAL A 304 12.83 -14.76 -1.82
CA VAL A 304 12.35 -16.09 -2.22
C VAL A 304 11.83 -16.07 -3.65
N SER A 305 11.03 -15.07 -4.02
CA SER A 305 10.53 -14.95 -5.40
C SER A 305 11.66 -14.74 -6.41
N GLU A 306 12.68 -13.94 -6.07
CA GLU A 306 13.86 -13.76 -6.91
C GLU A 306 14.66 -15.06 -7.06
N LYS A 307 14.87 -15.82 -5.99
CA LYS A 307 15.53 -17.14 -6.06
C LYS A 307 14.80 -18.10 -6.99
N ILE A 308 13.48 -18.21 -6.87
CA ILE A 308 12.67 -19.06 -7.76
C ILE A 308 12.80 -18.62 -9.22
N ILE A 309 12.76 -17.31 -9.49
CA ILE A 309 12.91 -16.77 -10.85
C ILE A 309 14.32 -17.05 -11.41
N ILE A 310 15.37 -16.85 -10.62
CA ILE A 310 16.76 -17.08 -11.03
C ILE A 310 16.99 -18.56 -11.34
N GLU A 311 16.54 -19.45 -10.46
CA GLU A 311 16.70 -20.90 -10.65
C GLU A 311 15.96 -21.40 -11.88
N THR A 312 14.75 -20.91 -12.14
CA THR A 312 13.97 -21.30 -13.31
C THR A 312 14.60 -20.78 -14.60
N ARG A 313 15.09 -19.53 -14.62
CA ARG A 313 15.86 -18.99 -15.76
C ARG A 313 17.13 -19.80 -16.02
N ARG A 314 17.89 -20.11 -14.98
CA ARG A 314 19.12 -20.90 -15.07
C ARG A 314 18.87 -22.27 -15.72
N LYS A 315 17.87 -23.01 -15.23
CA LYS A 315 17.50 -24.33 -15.77
C LYS A 315 17.12 -24.26 -17.26
N ALA A 316 16.35 -23.24 -17.65
CA ALA A 316 15.94 -23.07 -19.04
C ALA A 316 17.12 -22.76 -19.97
N ILE A 317 18.01 -21.85 -19.55
CA ILE A 317 19.18 -21.49 -20.36
C ILE A 317 20.14 -22.66 -20.49
N LYS A 318 20.42 -23.39 -19.40
CA LYS A 318 21.26 -24.60 -19.45
C LYS A 318 20.75 -25.58 -20.49
N LYS A 319 19.45 -25.90 -20.43
CA LYS A 319 18.81 -26.84 -21.35
C LYS A 319 18.91 -26.36 -22.81
N ALA A 320 18.73 -25.06 -23.06
CA ALA A 320 18.83 -24.51 -24.41
C ALA A 320 20.26 -24.55 -24.97
N LEU A 321 21.26 -24.23 -24.14
CA LEU A 321 22.67 -24.31 -24.53
C LEU A 321 23.10 -25.75 -24.81
N GLN A 322 22.71 -26.69 -23.96
CA GLN A 322 22.98 -28.12 -24.15
C GLN A 322 22.34 -28.65 -25.45
N ASN A 323 21.10 -28.26 -25.74
CA ASN A 323 20.42 -28.65 -26.99
C ASN A 323 21.08 -28.07 -28.24
N ALA A 324 21.68 -26.88 -28.15
CA ALA A 324 22.45 -26.27 -29.24
C ALA A 324 23.88 -26.84 -29.38
N GLY A 325 24.25 -27.83 -28.56
CA GLY A 325 25.54 -28.52 -28.62
C GLY A 325 26.65 -27.84 -27.84
N TYR A 326 26.34 -26.90 -26.94
CA TYR A 326 27.32 -26.27 -26.06
C TYR A 326 27.53 -27.10 -24.79
N GLU A 327 28.78 -27.30 -24.40
CA GLU A 327 29.13 -27.96 -23.14
C GLU A 327 28.95 -26.97 -21.96
N VAL A 328 28.02 -27.26 -21.04
CA VAL A 328 27.79 -26.50 -19.81
C VAL A 328 27.82 -27.47 -18.62
N ASN A 329 28.82 -27.31 -17.75
CA ASN A 329 28.97 -28.12 -16.53
C ASN A 329 28.41 -27.40 -15.29
N ASP A 330 28.16 -28.10 -14.20
CA ASP A 330 27.53 -27.49 -13.02
C ASP A 330 28.41 -26.43 -12.34
N THR A 331 29.73 -26.52 -12.50
CA THR A 331 30.69 -25.47 -12.10
C THR A 331 30.58 -24.18 -12.92
N MET A 332 29.98 -24.24 -14.13
CA MET A 332 29.79 -23.11 -15.06
C MET A 332 28.63 -22.28 -14.57
N GLU A 333 27.64 -22.94 -14.00
CA GLU A 333 26.41 -22.31 -13.54
C GLU A 333 26.60 -21.48 -12.28
N THR A 334 27.31 -22.01 -11.29
CA THR A 334 27.65 -21.27 -10.07
C THR A 334 28.59 -20.10 -10.38
N ALA A 335 29.59 -20.35 -11.22
CA ALA A 335 30.51 -19.30 -11.66
C ALA A 335 29.81 -18.19 -12.46
N TRP A 336 28.75 -18.49 -13.22
CA TRP A 336 28.00 -17.49 -13.98
C TRP A 336 27.27 -16.50 -13.06
N VAL A 337 26.61 -17.00 -12.01
CA VAL A 337 25.89 -16.16 -11.06
C VAL A 337 26.85 -15.31 -10.22
N GLU A 338 28.00 -15.87 -9.84
CA GLU A 338 29.02 -15.17 -9.04
C GLU A 338 29.81 -14.13 -9.83
N ASN A 339 30.25 -14.49 -11.04
CA ASN A 339 31.13 -13.65 -11.87
C ASN A 339 30.37 -12.80 -12.90
N GLY A 340 29.06 -13.00 -13.04
CA GLY A 340 28.21 -12.30 -14.01
C GLY A 340 28.55 -12.60 -15.48
N SER A 341 29.38 -13.62 -15.74
CA SER A 341 29.73 -14.05 -17.09
C SER A 341 30.00 -15.54 -17.19
N LEU A 342 29.66 -16.10 -18.34
CA LEU A 342 29.84 -17.50 -18.69
C LEU A 342 30.40 -17.57 -20.11
N VAL A 343 31.45 -18.37 -20.32
CA VAL A 343 32.01 -18.63 -21.64
C VAL A 343 31.82 -20.11 -21.94
N VAL A 344 31.18 -20.42 -23.07
CA VAL A 344 30.92 -21.80 -23.51
C VAL A 344 31.53 -22.07 -24.88
N LYS A 345 31.82 -23.34 -25.13
CA LYS A 345 32.35 -23.86 -26.40
C LYS A 345 31.46 -24.99 -26.91
N LYS A 346 31.39 -25.12 -28.23
CA LYS A 346 30.73 -26.24 -28.93
C LYS A 346 31.63 -27.46 -29.06
N ALA A 347 32.94 -27.23 -29.18
CA ALA A 347 33.97 -28.26 -29.22
C ALA A 347 35.21 -27.81 -28.44
N LYS A 348 35.89 -28.75 -27.77
CA LYS A 348 37.06 -28.49 -26.94
C LYS A 348 38.18 -27.72 -27.69
N ASN A 349 38.34 -28.01 -28.99
CA ASN A 349 39.38 -27.41 -29.84
C ASN A 349 38.92 -26.18 -30.65
N SER A 350 37.72 -25.64 -30.42
CA SER A 350 37.22 -24.49 -31.18
C SER A 350 38.09 -23.23 -30.97
N LEU A 351 38.39 -22.50 -32.05
CA LEU A 351 39.05 -21.17 -32.02
C LEU A 351 38.14 -20.08 -31.42
N TYR A 352 36.85 -20.36 -31.32
CA TYR A 352 35.81 -19.43 -30.91
C TYR A 352 34.96 -20.03 -29.79
N GLY A 353 34.43 -19.15 -28.94
CA GLY A 353 33.43 -19.46 -27.94
C GLY A 353 32.37 -18.36 -27.89
N VAL A 354 31.39 -18.54 -27.02
CA VAL A 354 30.34 -17.54 -26.79
C VAL A 354 30.39 -17.10 -25.34
N GLU A 355 30.53 -15.80 -25.12
CA GLU A 355 30.44 -15.18 -23.80
C GLU A 355 29.01 -14.68 -23.58
N PHE A 356 28.37 -15.21 -22.54
CA PHE A 356 27.13 -14.72 -21.96
C PHE A 356 27.44 -13.86 -20.74
N MET A 357 27.04 -12.60 -20.75
CA MET A 357 27.15 -11.70 -19.60
C MET A 357 25.75 -11.40 -19.07
N SER A 358 25.58 -11.39 -17.75
CA SER A 358 24.29 -11.10 -17.14
C SER A 358 24.45 -10.51 -15.74
N PRO A 359 23.50 -9.69 -15.27
CA PRO A 359 23.39 -9.38 -13.85
C PRO A 359 23.09 -10.66 -13.06
N LYS A 360 23.33 -10.63 -11.74
CA LYS A 360 23.13 -11.79 -10.84
C LYS A 360 21.72 -12.40 -10.96
N ASN A 361 20.71 -11.58 -11.25
CA ASN A 361 19.32 -12.02 -11.38
C ASN A 361 18.97 -12.61 -12.77
N LEU A 362 19.93 -12.73 -13.69
CA LEU A 362 19.75 -13.25 -15.05
C LEU A 362 18.64 -12.55 -15.86
N SER A 363 18.26 -11.33 -15.49
CA SER A 363 17.12 -10.62 -16.10
C SER A 363 17.38 -10.17 -17.54
N ARG A 364 18.65 -9.92 -17.88
CA ARG A 364 19.11 -9.59 -19.22
C ARG A 364 20.42 -10.32 -19.50
N ILE A 365 20.54 -10.89 -20.67
CA ILE A 365 21.73 -11.63 -21.08
C ILE A 365 22.28 -10.97 -22.32
N GLN A 366 23.54 -10.54 -22.24
CA GLN A 366 24.32 -10.13 -23.39
C GLN A 366 25.10 -11.34 -23.91
N ALA A 367 24.86 -11.73 -25.14
CA ALA A 367 25.62 -12.79 -25.81
C ALA A 367 26.53 -12.19 -26.87
N ARG A 368 27.80 -12.62 -26.89
CA ARG A 368 28.78 -12.22 -27.90
C ARG A 368 29.73 -13.36 -28.24
N VAL A 369 30.18 -13.41 -29.49
CA VAL A 369 31.27 -14.30 -29.88
C VAL A 369 32.58 -13.74 -29.33
N VAL A 370 33.43 -14.65 -28.87
CA VAL A 370 34.75 -14.37 -28.32
C VAL A 370 35.74 -15.35 -28.92
N ALA A 371 36.96 -14.91 -29.13
CA ALA A 371 38.00 -15.71 -29.74
C ALA A 371 39.10 -16.08 -28.76
N ASP A 372 39.80 -17.17 -29.09
CA ASP A 372 40.97 -17.62 -28.35
C ASP A 372 42.14 -16.66 -28.53
N LYS A 373 42.50 -15.98 -27.44
CA LYS A 373 43.68 -15.11 -27.39
C LYS A 373 44.98 -15.86 -27.68
N ASN A 374 45.04 -17.16 -27.36
CA ASN A 374 46.26 -17.96 -27.49
C ASN A 374 46.50 -18.48 -28.92
N ARG A 375 45.51 -18.34 -29.82
CA ARG A 375 45.57 -18.83 -31.21
C ARG A 375 45.24 -17.72 -32.22
N ASN A 376 45.75 -16.51 -31.97
CA ASN A 376 45.49 -15.36 -32.84
C ASN A 376 46.05 -15.53 -34.26
N ASN A 377 47.11 -16.32 -34.40
CA ASN A 377 47.81 -16.63 -35.65
C ASN A 377 46.97 -17.53 -36.58
N GLU A 378 45.95 -18.19 -36.07
CA GLU A 378 45.02 -19.05 -36.81
C GLU A 378 43.72 -18.31 -37.21
N ARG A 379 43.64 -16.99 -36.93
CA ARG A 379 42.44 -16.16 -37.12
C ARG A 379 42.63 -15.11 -38.19
N SER A 380 41.52 -14.68 -38.79
CA SER A 380 41.47 -13.53 -39.70
C SER A 380 40.17 -12.74 -39.51
N PRO A 381 40.10 -11.45 -39.88
CA PRO A 381 38.87 -10.65 -39.78
C PRO A 381 37.68 -11.26 -40.55
N ASN A 382 37.94 -11.92 -41.67
CA ASN A 382 36.90 -12.61 -42.45
C ASN A 382 36.39 -13.86 -41.72
N LEU A 383 37.28 -14.64 -41.08
CA LEU A 383 36.90 -15.79 -40.25
C LEU A 383 36.09 -15.34 -39.02
N ASP A 384 36.52 -14.26 -38.36
CA ASP A 384 35.80 -13.69 -37.22
C ASP A 384 34.38 -13.27 -37.59
N LYS A 385 34.22 -12.57 -38.73
CA LYS A 385 32.89 -12.18 -39.24
C LYS A 385 32.03 -13.41 -39.57
N ASN A 386 32.59 -14.40 -40.26
CA ASN A 386 31.90 -15.64 -40.60
C ASN A 386 31.42 -16.39 -39.33
N HIS A 387 32.24 -16.42 -38.27
CA HIS A 387 31.85 -17.03 -37.00
C HIS A 387 30.77 -16.24 -36.24
N GLU A 388 30.74 -14.91 -36.37
CA GLU A 388 29.61 -14.11 -35.87
C GLU A 388 28.33 -14.37 -36.66
N GLU A 389 28.41 -14.59 -37.98
CA GLU A 389 27.27 -14.99 -38.82
C GLU A 389 26.72 -16.36 -38.42
N ILE A 390 27.59 -17.37 -38.24
CA ILE A 390 27.19 -18.70 -37.72
C ILE A 390 26.49 -18.58 -36.36
N TRP A 391 27.03 -17.76 -35.46
CA TRP A 391 26.41 -17.51 -34.15
C TRP A 391 25.03 -16.84 -34.28
N CYS A 392 24.80 -16.00 -35.28
CA CYS A 392 23.48 -15.42 -35.52
C CYS A 392 22.44 -16.50 -35.75
N ASP A 393 22.76 -17.48 -36.60
CA ASP A 393 21.86 -18.57 -36.98
C ASP A 393 21.65 -19.51 -35.78
N GLU A 394 22.73 -19.88 -35.09
CA GLU A 394 22.63 -20.68 -33.85
C GLU A 394 21.83 -19.97 -32.75
N PHE A 395 21.92 -18.64 -32.65
CA PHE A 395 21.10 -17.88 -31.72
C PHE A 395 19.61 -17.98 -32.07
N TYR A 396 19.24 -18.00 -33.35
CA TYR A 396 17.86 -18.22 -33.77
C TYR A 396 17.38 -19.63 -33.44
N ASP A 397 18.23 -20.64 -33.57
CA ASP A 397 17.92 -22.01 -33.15
C ASP A 397 17.72 -22.10 -31.63
N ILE A 398 18.63 -21.52 -30.85
CA ILE A 398 18.53 -21.42 -29.38
C ILE A 398 17.24 -20.69 -28.98
N LYS A 399 16.92 -19.59 -29.66
CA LYS A 399 15.69 -18.83 -29.44
C LYS A 399 14.46 -19.70 -29.72
N THR A 400 14.44 -20.42 -30.84
CA THR A 400 13.34 -21.32 -31.22
C THR A 400 13.15 -22.44 -30.20
N ILE A 401 14.25 -23.03 -29.70
CA ILE A 401 14.22 -24.05 -28.65
C ILE A 401 13.65 -23.48 -27.35
N LEU A 402 14.05 -22.28 -26.95
CA LEU A 402 13.52 -21.62 -25.75
C LEU A 402 12.04 -21.26 -25.91
N GLU A 403 11.62 -20.77 -27.07
CA GLU A 403 10.22 -20.48 -27.39
C GLU A 403 9.36 -21.77 -27.40
N SER A 404 9.90 -22.89 -27.88
CA SER A 404 9.23 -24.22 -27.81
C SER A 404 8.99 -24.70 -26.38
N GLN A 405 9.75 -24.17 -25.41
CA GLN A 405 9.59 -24.43 -23.97
C GLN A 405 8.69 -23.38 -23.29
N ASN A 406 7.95 -22.60 -24.08
CA ASN A 406 7.07 -21.53 -23.65
C ASN A 406 7.80 -20.37 -22.94
N LEU A 407 9.09 -20.14 -23.24
CA LEU A 407 9.80 -18.95 -22.78
C LEU A 407 9.59 -17.79 -23.76
N SER A 408 9.39 -16.59 -23.21
CA SER A 408 9.35 -15.37 -24.02
C SER A 408 10.74 -14.75 -24.06
N ILE A 409 11.22 -14.51 -25.28
CA ILE A 409 12.52 -13.91 -25.56
C ILE A 409 12.32 -12.55 -26.23
N VAL A 410 12.78 -11.49 -25.57
CA VAL A 410 12.74 -10.13 -26.12
C VAL A 410 14.17 -9.68 -26.40
N VAL A 411 14.47 -9.34 -27.65
CA VAL A 411 15.78 -8.79 -28.04
C VAL A 411 15.74 -7.28 -27.80
N ASP A 412 16.49 -6.81 -26.80
CA ASP A 412 16.58 -5.39 -26.43
C ASP A 412 17.53 -4.62 -27.34
N LYS A 413 18.63 -5.26 -27.76
CA LYS A 413 19.64 -4.67 -28.65
C LYS A 413 20.27 -5.75 -29.50
N ALA A 414 20.55 -5.42 -30.76
CA ALA A 414 21.19 -6.27 -31.75
C ALA A 414 22.11 -5.40 -32.61
N GLU A 415 23.41 -5.69 -32.63
CA GLU A 415 24.39 -5.04 -33.53
C GLU A 415 24.64 -5.91 -34.76
N GLU A 416 25.19 -5.40 -35.86
CA GLU A 416 25.49 -6.18 -37.08
C GLU A 416 26.74 -7.07 -36.89
N ALA A 417 26.84 -8.17 -37.65
CA ALA A 417 28.02 -9.04 -37.63
C ALA A 417 29.25 -8.28 -38.18
N GLY A 418 30.36 -8.32 -37.46
CA GLY A 418 31.59 -7.57 -37.77
C GLY A 418 31.55 -6.09 -37.39
N ALA A 419 30.45 -5.57 -36.84
CA ALA A 419 30.33 -4.16 -36.44
C ALA A 419 31.20 -3.81 -35.22
N VAL A 420 31.47 -4.80 -34.35
CA VAL A 420 32.32 -4.66 -33.17
C VAL A 420 33.48 -5.63 -33.26
N LYS A 421 34.69 -5.15 -32.96
CA LYS A 421 35.87 -6.02 -32.92
C LYS A 421 35.66 -7.15 -31.89
N MET A 422 35.90 -8.38 -32.33
CA MET A 422 35.75 -9.57 -31.49
C MET A 422 36.65 -9.50 -30.26
N LYS A 423 36.12 -9.94 -29.11
CA LYS A 423 36.90 -9.98 -27.88
C LYS A 423 37.86 -11.15 -27.91
N GLU A 424 39.04 -10.96 -27.36
CA GLU A 424 40.00 -12.03 -27.16
C GLU A 424 40.03 -12.41 -25.67
N ILE A 425 39.85 -13.70 -25.40
CA ILE A 425 39.97 -14.29 -24.06
C ILE A 425 40.78 -15.58 -24.15
N ALA A 426 41.49 -15.95 -23.09
CA ALA A 426 42.25 -17.20 -23.08
C ALA A 426 41.28 -18.38 -23.02
N LEU A 427 41.00 -19.08 -24.12
CA LEU A 427 40.01 -20.15 -24.13
C LEU A 427 40.64 -21.47 -23.63
N GLY A 428 40.88 -21.61 -22.32
CA GLY A 428 41.40 -22.83 -21.69
C GLY A 428 40.45 -24.04 -21.73
N ASN A 429 40.95 -25.22 -21.32
CA ASN A 429 40.13 -26.44 -21.13
C ASN A 429 39.26 -26.39 -19.86
N ASP A 430 39.56 -25.47 -18.95
CA ASP A 430 38.78 -25.17 -17.75
C ASP A 430 38.58 -23.65 -17.61
N TYR A 431 37.48 -23.29 -16.96
CA TYR A 431 37.02 -21.93 -16.64
C TYR A 431 38.06 -20.83 -16.56
N VAL A 432 37.78 -19.74 -17.25
CA VAL A 432 38.58 -18.51 -17.19
C VAL A 432 37.97 -17.56 -16.18
N LYS A 433 38.56 -17.50 -14.99
CA LYS A 433 38.27 -16.44 -14.02
C LYS A 433 38.79 -15.12 -14.60
N ARG A 434 37.93 -14.11 -14.79
CA ARG A 434 38.41 -12.76 -15.16
C ARG A 434 39.27 -12.24 -14.01
N GLU A 435 40.53 -11.95 -14.28
CA GLU A 435 41.32 -11.07 -13.41
C GLU A 435 40.68 -9.68 -13.44
N ASN A 436 40.12 -9.25 -12.31
CA ASN A 436 39.71 -7.88 -12.11
C ASN A 436 40.95 -6.98 -12.18
N GLN A 437 41.17 -6.32 -13.31
CA GLN A 437 42.10 -5.20 -13.39
C GLN A 437 41.57 -4.07 -12.52
N SER A 438 42.00 -4.06 -11.26
CA SER A 438 41.93 -2.89 -10.41
C SER A 438 42.77 -1.79 -11.08
N LYS A 439 42.08 -0.79 -11.63
CA LYS A 439 42.71 0.47 -12.05
C LYS A 439 43.39 1.06 -10.80
N LYS A 440 44.69 0.84 -10.66
CA LYS A 440 45.54 1.68 -9.80
C LYS A 440 45.40 3.10 -10.35
N ARG A 441 44.63 3.94 -9.67
CA ARG A 441 44.72 5.39 -9.78
C ARG A 441 46.19 5.74 -9.51
N LYS A 442 46.90 6.18 -10.55
CA LYS A 442 48.14 6.92 -10.37
C LYS A 442 47.76 8.25 -9.72
N ASN A 443 48.20 8.44 -8.48
CA ASN A 443 48.34 9.78 -7.92
C ASN A 443 49.41 10.49 -8.75
N VAL A 444 49.03 11.62 -9.36
CA VAL A 444 49.88 12.79 -9.53
C VAL A 444 49.02 13.97 -9.12
#